data_AF-A0A0B5QKI4-F1
#
_entry.id   AF-A0A0B5QKI4-F1
#
_cell.length_a   1.000
_cell.length_b   1.000
_cell.length_c   1.000
_cell.angle_alpha   90.00
_cell.angle_beta   90.00
_cell.angle_gamma   90.00
#
_symmetry.space_group_name_H-M   'P 1'
#
loop_
_entity.id
_entity.type
_entity.pdbx_description
1 polymer ?
#
loop_
_entity_poly.entity_id
_entity_poly.type
_entity_poly.pdbx_seq_one_letter_code
_entity_poly.pdbx_strand_id
1 'polypeptide(L)'
;MDFSGTLRDLQGDPVPKPGGGFWNHLQEMKDLYAGLIKIRRGIEGSLYNPNLSDSARQVLQSGLDKANANINKIEELFKPYGGIE
;
A
#
# COMPACT_ATOMS: atom_id res chain seq x y z
N MET A 1 -2.36 -8.05 -5.27
CA MET A 1 -1.93 -8.27 -3.87
C MET A 1 -3.12 -8.78 -3.09
N ASP A 2 -2.92 -9.80 -2.26
CA ASP A 2 -4.01 -10.51 -1.60
C ASP A 2 -4.24 -10.01 -0.16
N PHE A 3 -5.27 -9.18 0.01
CA PHE A 3 -5.73 -8.73 1.33
C PHE A 3 -6.21 -9.90 2.20
N SER A 4 -6.73 -10.97 1.59
CA SER A 4 -7.21 -12.14 2.33
C SER A 4 -6.06 -12.96 2.92
N GLY A 5 -4.97 -13.14 2.17
CA GLY A 5 -3.72 -13.72 2.67
C GLY A 5 -3.12 -12.90 3.82
N THR A 6 -3.14 -11.57 3.71
CA THR A 6 -2.65 -10.69 4.78
C THR A 6 -3.51 -10.80 6.04
N LEU A 7 -4.84 -10.83 5.89
CA LEU A 7 -5.77 -11.00 7.02
C LEU A 7 -5.53 -12.33 7.74
N ARG A 8 -5.30 -13.41 6.99
CA ARG A 8 -4.97 -14.74 7.53
C ARG A 8 -3.68 -14.73 8.33
N ASP A 9 -2.63 -14.09 7.81
CA ASP A 9 -1.36 -13.94 8.56
C ASP A 9 -1.56 -13.14 9.86
N LEU A 10 -2.35 -12.05 9.83
CA LEU A 10 -2.70 -11.24 11.01
C LEU A 10 -3.52 -12.02 12.06
N GLN A 11 -4.29 -13.02 11.63
CA GLN A 11 -5.10 -13.88 12.49
C GLN A 11 -4.32 -15.09 13.05
N GLY A 12 -3.04 -15.25 12.69
CA GLY A 12 -2.24 -16.40 13.10
C GLY A 12 -2.57 -17.69 12.34
N ASP A 13 -3.21 -17.59 11.17
CA ASP A 13 -3.58 -18.71 10.31
C ASP A 13 -2.96 -18.55 8.91
N PRO A 14 -1.62 -18.57 8.77
CA PRO A 14 -0.97 -18.26 7.50
C PRO A 14 -1.22 -19.33 6.41
N VAL A 15 -1.07 -18.94 5.14
CA VAL A 15 -1.29 -19.86 4.00
C VAL A 15 -0.10 -20.80 3.83
N PRO A 16 -0.28 -22.14 3.86
CA PRO A 16 0.82 -23.08 3.66
C PRO A 16 1.30 -23.10 2.20
N LYS A 17 2.60 -23.36 2.01
CA LYS A 17 3.23 -23.52 0.70
C LYS A 17 3.31 -24.98 0.28
N PRO A 18 3.19 -25.31 -1.02
CA PRO A 18 3.61 -26.60 -1.54
C PRO A 18 5.10 -26.82 -1.25
N GLY A 19 5.46 -27.90 -0.57
CA GLY A 19 6.84 -28.18 -0.17
C GLY A 19 7.22 -27.71 1.25
N GLY A 20 6.28 -27.14 2.01
CA GLY A 20 6.47 -26.79 3.42
C GLY A 20 6.68 -25.29 3.67
N GLY A 21 6.49 -24.87 4.92
CA GLY A 21 6.50 -23.46 5.32
C GLY A 21 5.21 -22.72 4.91
N PHE A 22 5.26 -21.39 5.05
CA PHE A 22 4.10 -20.52 4.84
C PHE A 22 4.45 -19.34 3.93
N TRP A 23 3.44 -18.82 3.25
CA TRP A 23 3.49 -17.48 2.65
C TRP A 23 3.57 -16.41 3.74
N ASN A 24 4.19 -15.28 3.41
CA ASN A 24 4.31 -14.14 4.31
C ASN A 24 3.71 -12.91 3.63
N HIS A 25 2.39 -12.96 3.45
CA HIS A 25 1.60 -11.87 2.87
C HIS A 25 1.66 -10.62 3.75
N LEU A 26 1.79 -10.80 5.07
CA LEU A 26 1.98 -9.69 6.00
C LEU A 26 3.21 -8.85 5.62
N GLN A 27 4.37 -9.48 5.41
CA GLN A 27 5.57 -8.76 4.99
C GLN A 27 5.40 -8.13 3.60
N GLU A 28 4.83 -8.86 2.64
CA GLU A 28 4.57 -8.35 1.30
C GLU A 28 3.67 -7.09 1.34
N MET A 29 2.66 -7.08 2.21
CA MET A 29 1.76 -5.94 2.39
C MET A 29 2.47 -4.74 3.04
N LYS A 30 3.33 -4.98 4.05
CA LYS A 30 4.16 -3.93 4.66
C LYS A 30 5.12 -3.31 3.65
N ASP A 31 5.77 -4.13 2.83
CA ASP A 31 6.67 -3.67 1.79
C ASP A 31 5.93 -2.83 0.74
N LEU A 32 4.72 -3.26 0.33
CA LEU A 32 3.87 -2.46 -0.54
C LEU A 32 3.48 -1.13 0.09
N TYR A 33 3.05 -1.12 1.35
CA TYR A 33 2.67 0.09 2.06
C TYR A 33 3.83 1.10 2.08
N ALA A 34 5.04 0.65 2.45
CA ALA A 34 6.23 1.48 2.42
C ALA A 34 6.53 2.05 1.01
N GLY A 35 6.32 1.24 -0.03
CA GLY A 35 6.41 1.67 -1.43
C GLY A 35 5.39 2.75 -1.80
N LEU A 36 4.12 2.57 -1.41
CA LEU A 36 3.04 3.52 -1.65
C LEU A 36 3.29 4.85 -0.94
N ILE A 37 3.79 4.84 0.30
CA ILE A 37 4.15 6.07 1.02
C ILE A 37 5.26 6.84 0.29
N LYS A 38 6.27 6.14 -0.25
CA LYS A 38 7.34 6.78 -1.05
C LYS A 38 6.78 7.40 -2.33
N ILE A 39 5.92 6.66 -3.05
CA ILE A 39 5.27 7.16 -4.27
C ILE A 39 4.41 8.39 -3.97
N ARG A 40 3.57 8.32 -2.93
CA ARG A 40 2.72 9.44 -2.49
C ARG A 40 3.54 10.71 -2.27
N ARG A 41 4.61 10.61 -1.47
CA ARG A 41 5.51 11.74 -1.17
C ARG A 41 6.19 12.30 -2.42
N GLY A 42 6.62 11.43 -3.34
CA GLY A 42 7.23 11.84 -4.61
C GLY A 42 6.25 12.59 -5.53
N ILE A 43 5.00 12.14 -5.59
CA ILE A 43 3.94 12.79 -6.36
C ILE A 43 3.57 14.13 -5.72
N GLU A 44 3.37 14.20 -4.41
CA GLU A 44 3.11 15.44 -3.66
C GLU A 44 4.22 16.47 -3.94
N GLY A 45 5.49 16.04 -3.85
CA GLY A 45 6.65 16.86 -4.21
C GLY A 45 6.60 17.40 -5.64
N SER A 46 6.20 16.56 -6.60
CA SER A 46 6.08 16.95 -8.01
C SER A 46 4.94 17.94 -8.25
N LEU A 47 3.82 17.82 -7.51
CA LEU A 47 2.67 18.70 -7.63
C LEU A 47 2.95 20.13 -7.14
N TYR A 48 3.95 20.33 -6.26
CA TYR A 48 4.42 21.66 -5.84
C TYR A 48 5.17 22.42 -6.93
N ASN A 49 5.56 21.79 -8.04
CA ASN A 49 6.22 22.48 -9.14
C ASN A 49 5.25 23.44 -9.86
N PRO A 50 5.50 24.76 -9.85
CA PRO A 50 4.62 25.73 -10.51
C PRO A 50 4.69 25.65 -12.04
N ASN A 51 5.76 25.08 -12.60
CA ASN A 51 5.96 24.94 -14.05
C ASN A 51 5.38 23.63 -14.62
N LEU A 52 4.67 22.86 -13.80
CA LEU A 52 4.04 21.62 -14.23
C LEU A 52 2.82 21.92 -15.11
N SER A 53 2.73 21.30 -16.29
CA SER A 53 1.58 21.47 -17.17
C SER A 53 0.29 20.94 -16.53
N ASP A 54 -0.86 21.47 -16.94
CA ASP A 54 -2.17 21.02 -16.43
C ASP A 54 -2.41 19.53 -16.69
N SER A 55 -2.00 19.03 -17.86
CA SER A 55 -2.09 17.61 -18.20
C SER A 55 -1.25 16.73 -17.26
N ALA A 56 0.00 17.13 -16.98
CA ALA A 56 0.86 16.41 -16.06
C ALA A 56 0.33 16.48 -14.62
N ARG A 57 -0.22 17.64 -14.22
CA ARG A 57 -0.87 17.82 -12.92
C ARG A 57 -2.06 16.88 -12.75
N GLN A 58 -2.90 16.74 -13.77
CA GLN A 58 -4.05 15.83 -13.72
C GLN A 58 -3.61 14.36 -13.61
N VAL A 59 -2.58 13.95 -14.35
CA VAL A 59 -2.02 12.58 -14.27
C VAL A 59 -1.45 12.31 -12.87
N LEU A 60 -0.67 13.25 -12.34
CA LEU A 60 -0.08 13.14 -11.00
C LEU A 60 -1.17 13.12 -9.91
N GLN A 61 -2.20 13.96 -10.02
CA GLN A 61 -3.32 13.96 -9.07
C GLN A 61 -4.07 12.62 -9.10
N SER A 62 -4.36 12.07 -10.29
CA SER A 62 -4.98 10.74 -10.41
C SER A 62 -4.11 9.63 -9.80
N GLY A 63 -2.79 9.72 -9.97
CA GLY A 63 -1.83 8.82 -9.32
C GLY A 63 -1.85 8.95 -7.80
N LEU A 64 -1.89 10.17 -7.28
CA LEU A 64 -1.97 10.48 -5.86
C LEU A 64 -3.26 9.91 -5.24
N ASP A 65 -4.40 10.14 -5.88
CA ASP A 65 -5.70 9.66 -5.43
C ASP A 65 -5.73 8.11 -5.34
N LYS A 66 -5.14 7.45 -6.34
CA LYS A 66 -5.01 5.98 -6.35
C LYS A 66 -4.07 5.48 -5.24
N ALA A 67 -2.94 6.15 -5.02
CA ALA A 67 -2.02 5.79 -3.94
C ALA A 67 -2.72 5.92 -2.58
N ASN A 68 -3.39 7.05 -2.33
CA ASN A 68 -4.14 7.31 -1.10
C ASN A 68 -5.27 6.28 -0.89
N ALA A 69 -6.03 5.95 -1.93
CA ALA A 69 -7.08 4.94 -1.82
C ALA A 69 -6.54 3.56 -1.41
N ASN A 70 -5.35 3.16 -1.89
CA ASN A 70 -4.74 1.90 -1.49
C ASN A 70 -4.13 1.96 -0.09
N ILE A 71 -3.45 3.06 0.25
CA ILE A 71 -2.94 3.33 1.60
C ILE A 71 -4.08 3.20 2.63
N ASN A 72 -5.20 3.88 2.40
CA ASN A 72 -6.35 3.84 3.32
C ASN A 72 -6.92 2.42 3.48
N LYS A 73 -6.99 1.63 2.40
CA LYS A 73 -7.45 0.23 2.49
C LYS A 73 -6.52 -0.63 3.34
N ILE A 74 -5.21 -0.41 3.22
CA ILE A 74 -4.22 -1.13 4.02
C ILE A 74 -4.33 -0.68 5.49
N GLU A 75 -4.41 0.63 5.75
CA GLU A 75 -4.57 1.16 7.11
C GLU A 75 -5.83 0.63 7.80
N GLU A 76 -6.96 0.58 7.11
CA GLU A 76 -8.21 0.01 7.65
C GLU A 76 -8.11 -1.50 7.90
N LEU A 77 -7.37 -2.26 7.08
CA LEU A 77 -7.11 -3.68 7.34
C LEU A 77 -6.32 -3.88 8.64
N PHE A 78 -5.32 -3.03 8.90
CA PHE A 78 -4.43 -3.17 10.05
C PHE A 78 -4.98 -2.50 11.33
N LYS A 79 -5.98 -1.64 11.19
CA LYS A 79 -6.58 -0.88 12.31
C LYS A 79 -7.05 -1.74 13.50
N PRO A 80 -7.72 -2.90 13.31
CA PRO A 80 -8.06 -3.79 14.42
C PRO A 80 -6.84 -4.43 15.11
N TYR A 81 -5.68 -4.40 14.46
CA TYR A 81 -4.44 -5.06 14.88
C TYR A 81 -3.38 -4.06 15.40
N GLY A 82 -3.78 -2.82 15.72
CA GLY A 82 -2.88 -1.78 16.23
C GLY A 82 -2.32 -0.83 15.17
N GLY A 83 -2.73 -0.98 13.91
CA GLY A 83 -2.24 -0.16 12.80
C GLY A 83 -1.09 -0.80 12.03
N ILE A 84 -0.68 -0.14 10.95
CA ILE A 84 0.43 -0.59 10.11
C ILE A 84 1.73 0.12 10.53
N GLU A 85 2.71 -0.67 10.96
CA GLU A 85 4.08 -0.24 11.23
C GLU A 85 5.03 -0.70 10.12
#